data_AF-A0A397FNL3-F1
#
_entry.id   AF-A0A397FNL3-F1
#
_cell.length_a   1.000
_cell.length_b   1.000
_cell.length_c   1.000
_cell.angle_alpha   90.00
_cell.angle_beta   90.00
_cell.angle_gamma   90.00
#
_symmetry.space_group_name_H-M   'P 1'
#
loop_
_entity.id
_entity.type
_entity.pdbx_description
1 polymer ?
#
loop_
_entity_poly.entity_id
_entity_poly.type
_entity_poly.pdbx_seq_one_letter_code
_entity_poly.pdbx_strand_id
1 'polypeptide(L)'
;MLPNLQVLERISQRIQSIPNNHGEFKRREHYGLFLLCYQAGLRVSEAINFDLSAKTHRGLFLIKSKGKKNRYVYVPKKVISELKKCEWKPKQTNRFNFYHFLRRIKKSLEIPANTELTPHTLRRSFATYHAEAGLPLPLLQKLLGHQSIRTTALYWMNTYHGDDDDDTTDILAGKFWLEKPKPPQPEPDNPVKVNLDKLPKPLTPDLSLFSPIQAKHLTKINQLEEQLSQIQRENKSLKSKLAQAKEQNETLQSDLAELSEQNSLLHQQKTHVAKQKEQIQQDLTTTKETISQLIQDLASEQEKRTIAENNFAHEKQINHNLRQQLKNEQETNTNLTQKLNHSEQNLTNIQNAYQQALKDKQIAEKQLNYLTNEIKKAAQQFYQWQKLNYYQQLERERQTLEAKIIHPPPWKKT
;
A
#
# COMPACT_ATOMS: atom_id res chain seq x y z
N MET A 1 4.44 -7.11 8.47
CA MET A 1 5.10 -5.85 8.88
C MET A 1 4.27 -5.10 9.93
N LEU A 2 4.91 -4.36 10.84
CA LEU A 2 4.23 -3.47 11.80
C LEU A 2 3.71 -2.21 11.07
N PRO A 3 2.57 -1.65 11.49
CA PRO A 3 2.06 -0.40 10.91
C PRO A 3 2.97 0.77 11.32
N ASN A 4 3.42 1.57 10.35
CA ASN A 4 4.21 2.77 10.62
C ASN A 4 3.41 3.85 11.38
N LEU A 5 4.09 4.85 11.97
CA LEU A 5 3.44 5.91 12.75
C LEU A 5 2.39 6.69 11.94
N GLN A 6 2.66 6.97 10.67
CA GLN A 6 1.71 7.65 9.77
C GLN A 6 0.43 6.83 9.56
N VAL A 7 0.55 5.51 9.38
CA VAL A 7 -0.59 4.60 9.23
C VAL A 7 -1.40 4.55 10.52
N LEU A 8 -0.76 4.52 11.69
CA LEU A 8 -1.43 4.55 12.99
C LEU A 8 -2.21 5.86 13.21
N GLU A 9 -1.66 6.98 12.76
CA GLU A 9 -2.35 8.27 12.80
C GLU A 9 -3.55 8.31 11.84
N ARG A 10 -3.40 7.82 10.60
CA ARG A 10 -4.50 7.67 9.65
C ARG A 10 -5.61 6.76 10.19
N ILE A 11 -5.26 5.67 10.86
CA ILE A 11 -6.22 4.78 11.54
C ILE A 11 -6.99 5.56 12.62
N SER A 12 -6.28 6.32 13.46
CA SER A 12 -6.90 7.15 14.51
C SER A 12 -7.90 8.17 13.93
N GLN A 13 -7.52 8.87 12.85
CA GLN A 13 -8.38 9.84 12.16
C GLN A 13 -9.59 9.15 11.52
N ARG A 14 -9.38 7.99 10.87
CA ARG A 14 -10.46 7.22 10.25
C ARG A 14 -11.47 6.71 11.26
N ILE A 15 -11.01 6.23 12.42
CA ILE A 15 -11.92 5.79 13.47
C ILE A 15 -12.82 6.94 13.92
N GLN A 16 -12.28 8.15 14.04
CA GLN A 16 -13.05 9.32 14.48
C GLN A 16 -14.07 9.81 13.44
N SER A 17 -13.79 9.66 12.14
CA SER A 17 -14.67 10.12 11.05
C SER A 17 -15.86 9.20 10.75
N ILE A 18 -15.91 8.00 11.32
CA ILE A 18 -17.03 7.07 11.09
C ILE A 18 -18.32 7.63 11.72
N PRO A 19 -19.46 7.62 11.00
CA PRO A 19 -20.74 8.03 11.58
C PRO A 19 -21.26 6.98 12.57
N ASN A 20 -21.92 7.43 13.64
CA ASN A 20 -22.59 6.53 14.60
C ASN A 20 -23.93 6.06 14.01
N ASN A 21 -23.92 5.08 13.12
CA ASN A 21 -25.16 4.49 12.60
C ASN A 21 -25.81 3.55 13.61
N HIS A 22 -27.15 3.49 13.62
CA HIS A 22 -27.92 2.61 14.51
C HIS A 22 -27.64 1.14 14.16
N GLY A 23 -27.13 0.36 15.12
CA GLY A 23 -26.78 -1.05 14.94
C GLY A 23 -25.32 -1.34 14.60
N GLU A 24 -24.49 -0.32 14.35
CA GLU A 24 -23.03 -0.51 14.28
C GLU A 24 -22.39 -0.50 15.67
N PHE A 25 -21.20 -1.10 15.79
CA PHE A 25 -20.42 -0.99 17.00
C PHE A 25 -20.11 0.49 17.31
N LYS A 26 -20.31 0.91 18.56
CA LYS A 26 -20.12 2.30 18.95
C LYS A 26 -18.68 2.73 18.70
N ARG A 27 -18.50 3.64 17.73
CA ARG A 27 -17.22 4.22 17.34
C ARG A 27 -16.37 4.68 18.52
N ARG A 28 -16.99 5.39 19.47
CA ARG A 28 -16.35 5.95 20.67
C ARG A 28 -15.70 4.85 21.53
N GLU A 29 -16.34 3.68 21.62
CA GLU A 29 -15.82 2.54 22.38
C GLU A 29 -14.59 1.94 21.69
N HIS A 30 -14.66 1.74 20.37
CA HIS A 30 -13.52 1.22 19.60
C HIS A 30 -12.34 2.18 19.52
N TYR A 31 -12.62 3.49 19.48
CA TYR A 31 -11.58 4.51 19.58
C TYR A 31 -10.86 4.46 20.93
N GLY A 32 -11.62 4.34 22.03
CA GLY A 32 -11.04 4.14 23.36
C GLY A 32 -10.17 2.90 23.46
N LEU A 33 -10.62 1.77 22.91
CA LEU A 33 -9.84 0.53 22.85
C LEU A 33 -8.57 0.67 22.02
N PHE A 34 -8.64 1.36 20.88
CA PHE A 34 -7.48 1.66 20.05
C PHE A 34 -6.43 2.43 20.84
N LEU A 35 -6.82 3.52 21.51
CA LEU A 35 -5.91 4.33 22.33
C LEU A 35 -5.31 3.53 23.49
N LEU A 36 -6.11 2.70 24.18
CA LEU A 36 -5.62 1.87 25.28
C LEU A 36 -4.60 0.81 24.82
N CYS A 37 -4.80 0.21 23.64
CA CYS A 37 -3.86 -0.78 23.10
C CYS A 37 -2.59 -0.12 22.53
N TYR A 38 -2.75 0.99 21.78
CA TYR A 38 -1.66 1.64 21.06
C TYR A 38 -0.88 2.66 21.89
N GLN A 39 -1.53 3.48 22.73
CA GLN A 39 -0.84 4.53 23.51
C GLN A 39 -0.56 4.14 24.97
N ALA A 40 -1.24 3.12 25.50
CA ALA A 40 -1.00 2.61 26.85
C ALA A 40 -0.48 1.16 26.87
N GLY A 41 -0.33 0.53 25.70
CA GLY A 41 0.24 -0.81 25.59
C GLY A 41 -0.55 -1.92 26.27
N LEU A 42 -1.84 -1.75 26.57
CA LEU A 42 -2.65 -2.77 27.24
C LEU A 42 -2.96 -3.95 26.31
N ARG A 43 -3.09 -5.17 26.87
CA ARG A 43 -3.67 -6.29 26.10
C ARG A 43 -5.14 -6.01 25.87
N VAL A 44 -5.72 -6.52 24.78
CA VAL A 44 -7.14 -6.32 24.47
C VAL A 44 -8.08 -6.74 25.61
N SER A 45 -7.77 -7.84 26.30
CA SER A 45 -8.54 -8.33 27.45
C SER A 45 -8.45 -7.39 28.65
N GLU A 46 -7.33 -6.69 28.81
CA GLU A 46 -7.12 -5.70 29.87
C GLU A 46 -7.79 -4.38 29.51
N ALA A 47 -7.65 -3.94 28.25
CA ALA A 47 -8.28 -2.75 27.72
C ALA A 47 -9.81 -2.80 27.82
N ILE A 48 -10.44 -3.92 27.48
CA ILE A 48 -11.90 -4.11 27.61
C ILE A 48 -12.36 -3.98 29.07
N ASN A 49 -11.54 -4.42 30.02
CA ASN A 49 -11.85 -4.36 31.45
C ASN A 49 -11.26 -3.11 32.13
N PHE A 50 -10.75 -2.15 31.37
CA PHE A 50 -10.11 -0.96 31.91
C PHE A 50 -11.14 -0.05 32.57
N ASP A 51 -10.90 0.28 33.83
CA ASP A 51 -11.77 1.12 34.64
C ASP A 51 -11.07 2.43 34.99
N LEU A 52 -11.71 3.55 34.63
CA LEU A 52 -11.23 4.90 34.93
C LEU A 52 -11.28 5.22 36.43
N SER A 53 -12.13 4.54 37.19
CA SER A 53 -12.26 4.71 38.64
C SER A 53 -11.15 4.03 39.43
N ALA A 54 -10.47 3.03 38.84
CA ALA A 54 -9.38 2.26 39.45
C ALA A 54 -8.04 3.03 39.50
N LYS A 55 -8.10 4.36 39.55
CA LYS A 55 -6.95 5.27 39.56
C LYS A 55 -6.41 5.40 40.99
N THR A 56 -5.12 5.09 41.18
CA THR A 56 -4.40 5.28 42.44
C THR A 56 -4.07 6.76 42.68
N HIS A 57 -3.79 7.15 43.93
CA HIS A 57 -3.32 8.50 44.31
C HIS A 57 -2.12 9.01 43.48
N ARG A 58 -1.26 8.11 42.99
CA ARG A 58 -0.09 8.43 42.13
C ARG A 58 -0.41 8.56 40.63
N GLY A 59 -1.68 8.48 40.25
CA GLY A 59 -2.10 8.57 38.84
C GLY A 59 -1.86 7.30 38.00
N LEU A 60 -1.56 6.18 38.64
CA LEU A 60 -1.42 4.87 38.01
C LEU A 60 -2.73 4.08 38.06
N PHE A 61 -2.95 3.18 37.11
CA PHE A 61 -4.15 2.33 37.05
C PHE A 61 -3.82 0.89 37.39
N LEU A 62 -4.63 0.28 38.26
CA LEU A 62 -4.51 -1.13 38.63
C LEU A 62 -5.14 -2.02 37.55
N ILE A 63 -4.32 -2.82 36.87
CA ILE A 63 -4.78 -3.79 35.85
C ILE A 63 -4.79 -5.20 36.44
N LYS A 64 -5.96 -5.84 36.39
CA LYS A 64 -6.16 -7.24 36.80
C LYS A 64 -6.00 -8.16 35.59
N SER A 65 -5.00 -9.03 35.60
CA SER A 65 -4.79 -10.03 34.55
C SER A 65 -5.28 -11.43 35.01
N LYS A 66 -5.59 -12.32 34.06
CA LYS A 66 -6.21 -13.66 34.27
C LYS A 66 -5.45 -14.61 35.23
N GLY A 67 -4.23 -14.28 35.67
CA GLY A 67 -3.35 -15.14 36.49
C GLY A 67 -2.85 -14.52 37.79
N LYS A 68 -3.64 -13.70 38.49
CA LYS A 68 -3.36 -13.10 39.83
C LYS A 68 -2.20 -12.10 39.93
N LYS A 69 -1.37 -11.89 38.89
CA LYS A 69 -0.37 -10.81 38.88
C LYS A 69 -1.01 -9.49 38.44
N ASN A 70 -1.47 -8.72 39.42
CA ASN A 70 -1.89 -7.33 39.18
C ASN A 70 -0.66 -6.48 38.83
N ARG A 71 -0.83 -5.48 37.96
CA ARG A 71 0.23 -4.50 37.69
C ARG A 71 -0.33 -3.09 37.62
N TYR A 72 0.52 -2.12 37.93
CA TYR A 72 0.20 -0.71 37.75
C TYR A 72 0.67 -0.27 36.37
N VAL A 73 -0.23 0.36 35.61
CA VAL A 73 0.07 0.90 34.28
C VAL A 73 -0.11 2.41 34.30
N TYR A 74 0.85 3.10 33.70
CA TYR A 74 0.72 4.52 33.41
C TYR A 74 -0.08 4.70 32.12
N VAL A 75 -1.13 5.51 32.17
CA VAL A 75 -1.92 5.90 30.99
C VAL A 75 -1.74 7.40 30.80
N PRO A 76 -1.30 7.87 29.62
CA PRO A 76 -1.08 9.30 29.38
C PRO A 76 -2.33 10.14 29.64
N LYS A 77 -2.16 11.34 30.20
CA LYS A 77 -3.28 12.27 30.49
C LYS A 77 -4.12 12.59 29.24
N LYS A 78 -3.49 12.64 28.07
CA LYS A 78 -4.17 12.82 26.77
C LYS A 78 -5.19 11.69 26.51
N VAL A 79 -4.76 10.43 26.65
CA VAL A 79 -5.63 9.25 26.51
C VAL A 79 -6.79 9.30 27.50
N ILE A 80 -6.52 9.63 28.76
CA ILE A 80 -7.57 9.73 29.79
C ILE A 80 -8.61 10.79 29.41
N SER A 81 -8.17 11.92 28.88
CA SER A 81 -9.05 13.02 28.46
C SER A 81 -9.94 12.57 27.29
N GLU A 82 -9.39 11.87 26.31
CA GLU A 82 -10.15 11.29 25.20
C GLU A 82 -11.13 10.20 25.64
N LEU A 83 -10.73 9.33 26.58
CA LEU A 83 -11.63 8.31 27.15
C LEU A 83 -12.82 8.94 27.89
N LYS A 84 -12.61 10.06 28.59
CA LYS A 84 -13.69 10.82 29.22
C LYS A 84 -14.64 11.42 28.18
N LYS A 85 -14.14 12.02 27.11
CA LYS A 85 -14.95 12.53 25.98
C LYS A 85 -15.77 11.42 25.32
N CYS A 86 -15.23 10.21 25.27
CA CYS A 86 -15.89 9.04 24.72
C CYS A 86 -16.90 8.38 25.67
N GLU A 87 -17.06 8.89 26.89
CA GLU A 87 -17.90 8.27 27.94
C GLU A 87 -17.55 6.79 28.17
N TRP A 88 -16.25 6.48 28.20
CA TRP A 88 -15.74 5.11 28.32
C TRP A 88 -16.29 4.37 29.55
N LYS A 89 -16.77 3.14 29.34
CA LYS A 89 -17.12 2.21 30.43
C LYS A 89 -16.51 0.83 30.16
N PRO A 90 -16.06 0.10 31.21
CA PRO A 90 -15.55 -1.26 31.05
C PRO A 90 -16.64 -2.20 30.52
N LYS A 91 -16.22 -3.26 29.83
CA LYS A 91 -17.07 -4.36 29.32
C LYS A 91 -18.17 -3.95 28.34
N GLN A 92 -18.02 -2.83 27.64
CA GLN A 92 -18.94 -2.39 26.59
C GLN A 92 -18.89 -3.25 25.32
N THR A 93 -17.76 -3.91 25.05
CA THR A 93 -17.59 -4.74 23.86
C THR A 93 -16.71 -5.96 24.16
N ASN A 94 -16.54 -6.84 23.16
CA ASN A 94 -15.75 -8.04 23.28
C ASN A 94 -14.50 -8.01 22.37
N ARG A 95 -13.58 -8.95 22.60
CA ARG A 95 -12.30 -9.03 21.86
C ARG A 95 -12.50 -9.28 20.35
N PHE A 96 -13.54 -10.03 19.98
CA PHE A 96 -13.82 -10.41 18.60
C PHE A 96 -14.37 -9.23 17.81
N ASN A 97 -15.31 -8.48 18.40
CA ASN A 97 -15.88 -7.27 17.83
C ASN A 97 -14.79 -6.25 17.53
N PHE A 98 -13.88 -6.01 18.47
CA PHE A 98 -12.76 -5.10 18.25
C PHE A 98 -11.80 -5.59 17.16
N TYR A 99 -11.54 -6.89 17.09
CA TYR A 99 -10.74 -7.49 16.01
C TYR A 99 -11.40 -7.29 14.63
N HIS A 100 -12.70 -7.59 14.50
CA HIS A 100 -13.44 -7.39 13.24
C HIS A 100 -13.53 -5.91 12.86
N PHE A 101 -13.68 -5.03 13.84
CA PHE A 101 -13.63 -3.58 13.62
C PHE A 101 -12.29 -3.15 13.02
N LEU A 102 -11.17 -3.54 13.61
CA LEU A 102 -9.83 -3.24 13.07
C LEU A 102 -9.64 -3.80 11.66
N ARG A 103 -10.15 -5.01 11.38
CA ARG A 103 -10.12 -5.60 10.04
C ARG A 103 -10.93 -4.78 9.03
N ARG A 104 -12.09 -4.25 9.43
CA ARG A 104 -12.91 -3.34 8.61
C ARG A 104 -12.18 -2.04 8.33
N ILE A 105 -11.53 -1.44 9.34
CA ILE A 105 -10.70 -0.25 9.17
C ILE A 105 -9.56 -0.50 8.19
N LYS A 106 -8.84 -1.63 8.35
CA LYS A 106 -7.75 -2.04 7.46
C LYS A 106 -8.21 -2.05 6.00
N LYS A 107 -9.36 -2.67 5.73
CA LYS A 107 -9.95 -2.74 4.39
C LYS A 107 -10.36 -1.35 3.88
N SER A 108 -10.94 -0.51 4.74
CA SER A 108 -11.40 0.84 4.36
C SER A 108 -10.30 1.83 4.04
N LEU A 109 -9.09 1.61 4.55
CA LEU A 109 -7.92 2.45 4.33
C LEU A 109 -6.95 1.86 3.31
N GLU A 110 -7.32 0.74 2.68
CA GLU A 110 -6.50 0.03 1.69
C GLU A 110 -5.07 -0.26 2.19
N ILE A 111 -4.95 -0.53 3.50
CA ILE A 111 -3.65 -0.82 4.11
C ILE A 111 -3.14 -2.13 3.50
N PRO A 112 -1.86 -2.20 3.08
CA PRO A 112 -1.27 -3.37 2.43
C PRO A 112 -1.57 -4.68 3.15
N ALA A 113 -1.77 -5.76 2.39
CA ALA A 113 -2.08 -7.07 2.95
C ALA A 113 -1.01 -7.53 3.97
N ASN A 114 0.27 -7.24 3.70
CA ASN A 114 1.43 -7.58 4.53
C ASN A 114 1.50 -6.82 5.87
N THR A 115 0.75 -5.72 6.05
CA THR A 115 0.73 -4.98 7.31
C THR A 115 -0.36 -5.52 8.23
N GLU A 116 0.02 -6.16 9.33
CA GLU A 116 -0.96 -6.69 10.27
C GLU A 116 -1.64 -5.57 11.05
N LEU A 117 -2.96 -5.64 11.23
CA LEU A 117 -3.70 -4.72 12.08
C LEU A 117 -4.62 -5.52 13.00
N THR A 118 -4.08 -5.89 14.16
CA THR A 118 -4.79 -6.63 15.21
C THR A 118 -4.54 -5.97 16.57
N PRO A 119 -5.32 -6.28 17.61
CA PRO A 119 -5.10 -5.70 18.94
C PRO A 119 -3.71 -6.00 19.50
N HIS A 120 -3.17 -7.20 19.23
CA HIS A 120 -1.79 -7.53 19.59
C HIS A 120 -0.79 -6.72 18.77
N THR A 121 -1.03 -6.50 17.48
CA THR A 121 -0.16 -5.66 16.64
C THR A 121 -0.11 -4.21 17.11
N LEU A 122 -1.22 -3.64 17.59
CA LEU A 122 -1.23 -2.29 18.19
C LEU A 122 -0.34 -2.20 19.43
N ARG A 123 -0.42 -3.19 20.32
CA ARG A 123 0.44 -3.28 21.49
C ARG A 123 1.91 -3.52 21.12
N ARG A 124 2.18 -4.30 20.08
CA ARG A 124 3.54 -4.48 19.55
C ARG A 124 4.09 -3.15 19.03
N SER A 125 3.27 -2.40 18.30
CA SER A 125 3.62 -1.07 17.80
C SER A 125 3.98 -0.13 18.94
N PHE A 126 3.19 -0.12 20.03
CA PHE A 126 3.54 0.61 21.26
C PHE A 126 4.92 0.21 21.79
N ALA A 127 5.19 -1.09 21.91
CA ALA A 127 6.46 -1.58 22.45
C ALA A 127 7.65 -1.19 21.57
N THR A 128 7.54 -1.41 20.26
CA THR A 128 8.59 -1.12 19.28
C THR A 128 8.87 0.39 19.22
N TYR A 129 7.86 1.25 19.06
CA TYR A 129 8.08 2.70 18.97
C TYR A 129 8.60 3.33 20.26
N HIS A 130 8.18 2.83 21.43
CA HIS A 130 8.73 3.34 22.68
C HIS A 130 10.17 2.87 22.92
N ALA A 131 10.50 1.65 22.53
CA ALA A 131 11.88 1.19 22.58
C ALA A 131 12.74 2.02 21.62
N GLU A 132 12.29 2.25 20.38
CA GLU A 132 12.99 3.09 19.37
C GLU A 132 13.18 4.53 19.86
N ALA A 133 12.22 5.07 20.62
CA ALA A 133 12.33 6.37 21.27
C ALA A 133 13.30 6.39 22.47
N GLY A 134 14.03 5.30 22.74
CA GLY A 134 15.05 5.19 23.78
C GLY A 134 14.52 4.78 25.16
N LEU A 135 13.30 4.23 25.26
CA LEU A 135 12.78 3.77 26.55
C LEU A 135 13.51 2.48 26.99
N PRO A 136 14.11 2.44 28.20
CA PRO A 136 14.83 1.26 28.67
C PRO A 136 13.95 -0.01 28.66
N LEU A 137 14.46 -1.10 28.10
CA LEU A 137 13.74 -2.38 28.00
C LEU A 137 13.19 -2.89 29.35
N PRO A 138 13.90 -2.77 30.50
CA PRO A 138 13.34 -3.18 31.80
C PRO A 138 12.11 -2.36 32.21
N LEU A 139 12.07 -1.08 31.86
CA LEU A 139 10.92 -0.22 32.12
C LEU A 139 9.75 -0.60 31.22
N LEU A 140 10.02 -0.83 29.93
CA LEU A 140 9.02 -1.29 28.96
C LEU A 140 8.44 -2.66 29.35
N GLN A 141 9.27 -3.59 29.84
CA GLN A 141 8.85 -4.88 30.35
C GLN A 141 7.85 -4.73 31.51
N LYS A 142 8.12 -3.83 32.46
CA LYS A 142 7.23 -3.55 33.60
C LYS A 142 5.90 -2.93 33.14
N LEU A 143 5.93 -1.97 32.20
CA LEU A 143 4.74 -1.35 31.62
C LEU A 143 3.83 -2.38 30.92
N LEU A 144 4.44 -3.24 30.10
CA LEU A 144 3.74 -4.29 29.38
C LEU A 144 3.32 -5.46 30.29
N GLY A 145 4.00 -5.68 31.42
CA GLY A 145 3.76 -6.81 32.30
C GLY A 145 4.16 -8.14 31.65
N HIS A 146 5.36 -8.19 31.07
CA HIS A 146 5.96 -9.43 30.58
C HIS A 146 6.74 -10.11 31.70
N GLN A 147 6.57 -11.43 31.83
CA GLN A 147 7.28 -12.21 32.84
C GLN A 147 8.78 -12.32 32.54
N SER A 148 9.16 -12.29 31.26
CA SER A 148 10.54 -12.34 30.81
C SER A 148 10.91 -11.07 30.03
N ILE A 149 12.12 -10.57 30.28
CA ILE A 149 12.73 -9.51 29.48
C ILE A 149 12.91 -9.95 28.02
N ARG A 150 13.16 -11.24 27.77
CA ARG A 150 13.32 -11.83 26.42
C ARG A 150 12.09 -11.59 25.55
N THR A 151 10.88 -11.71 26.11
CA THR A 151 9.63 -11.40 25.40
C THR A 151 9.54 -9.93 24.99
N THR A 152 10.15 -9.04 25.78
CA THR A 152 10.21 -7.60 25.46
C THR A 152 11.30 -7.31 24.43
N ALA A 153 12.45 -7.98 24.53
CA ALA A 153 13.55 -7.88 23.57
C ALA A 153 13.16 -8.39 22.17
N LEU A 154 12.28 -9.38 22.04
CA LEU A 154 11.76 -9.83 20.74
C LEU A 154 11.02 -8.72 19.97
N TYR A 155 10.46 -7.71 20.64
CA TYR A 155 9.82 -6.58 19.95
C TYR A 155 10.81 -5.54 19.43
N TRP A 156 12.03 -5.55 19.96
CA TRP A 156 13.14 -4.71 19.54
C TRP A 156 13.92 -5.37 18.39
N MET A 157 14.24 -6.65 18.55
CA MET A 157 15.09 -7.40 17.61
C MET A 157 14.47 -7.53 16.21
N ASN A 158 13.14 -7.58 16.11
CA ASN A 158 12.42 -7.65 14.84
C ASN A 158 12.49 -6.35 14.00
N THR A 159 13.12 -5.29 14.53
CA THR A 159 13.40 -4.03 13.83
C THR A 159 14.87 -3.94 13.35
N TYR A 160 15.78 -4.69 13.97
CA TYR A 160 17.22 -4.71 13.68
C TYR A 160 17.64 -5.96 12.89
N HIS A 161 16.98 -6.20 11.76
CA HIS A 161 17.55 -7.06 10.70
C HIS A 161 18.05 -6.14 9.58
N GLY A 162 19.22 -5.57 9.83
CA GLY A 162 19.96 -4.71 8.92
C GLY A 162 21.37 -4.58 9.47
N ASP A 163 22.23 -5.41 8.89
CA ASP A 163 23.70 -5.35 8.94
C ASP A 163 24.39 -5.82 10.24
N ASP A 164 25.53 -6.45 10.02
CA ASP A 164 26.35 -7.23 10.95
C ASP A 164 26.73 -6.47 12.24
N ASP A 165 26.75 -7.18 13.38
CA ASP A 165 27.82 -7.17 14.40
C ASP A 165 27.36 -7.80 15.74
N ASP A 166 28.33 -8.42 16.42
CA ASP A 166 28.28 -9.24 17.65
C ASP A 166 27.91 -8.47 18.94
N ASP A 167 27.18 -7.35 18.84
CA ASP A 167 26.92 -6.40 19.94
C ASP A 167 25.56 -6.62 20.66
N THR A 168 24.89 -7.74 20.39
CA THR A 168 23.60 -8.04 21.05
C THR A 168 23.72 -8.34 22.54
N THR A 169 24.91 -8.71 23.02
CA THR A 169 25.24 -8.99 24.43
C THR A 169 25.46 -7.70 25.23
N ASP A 170 26.08 -6.67 24.65
CA ASP A 170 26.42 -5.42 25.33
C ASP A 170 25.20 -4.50 25.57
N ILE A 171 24.20 -4.55 24.69
CA ILE A 171 22.93 -3.84 24.87
C ILE A 171 22.04 -4.52 25.93
N LEU A 172 22.07 -5.85 26.02
CA LEU A 172 21.34 -6.61 27.05
C LEU A 172 21.95 -6.44 28.46
N ALA A 173 23.25 -6.14 28.55
CA ALA A 173 23.98 -6.06 29.81
C ALA A 173 23.92 -4.69 30.51
N GLY A 174 23.46 -3.62 29.87
CA GLY A 174 23.45 -2.28 30.49
C GLY A 174 24.84 -1.81 30.96
N LYS A 175 25.91 -2.35 30.37
CA LYS A 175 27.30 -2.12 30.80
C LYS A 175 27.76 -0.67 30.57
N PHE A 176 27.20 0.00 29.56
CA PHE A 176 27.54 1.38 29.22
C PHE A 176 27.03 2.44 30.21
N TRP A 177 26.23 2.07 31.20
CA TRP A 177 25.60 3.02 32.14
C TRP A 177 26.28 3.10 33.51
N LEU A 178 27.29 2.26 33.77
CA LEU A 178 27.95 2.16 35.07
C LEU A 178 29.40 2.64 35.12
N GLU A 179 30.02 2.99 33.99
CA GLU A 179 31.40 3.49 33.97
C GLU A 179 31.43 4.99 33.71
N LYS A 180 31.51 5.78 34.79
CA LYS A 180 32.10 7.11 34.69
C LYS A 180 33.62 6.92 34.62
N PRO A 181 34.35 7.55 33.67
CA PRO A 181 35.81 7.52 33.69
C PRO A 181 36.30 8.21 34.96
N LYS A 182 37.14 7.50 35.72
CA LYS A 182 37.84 8.04 36.90
C LYS A 182 38.94 8.98 36.40
N PRO A 183 39.02 10.24 36.87
CA PRO A 183 40.11 11.12 36.46
C PRO A 183 41.47 10.59 36.96
N PRO A 184 42.55 10.71 36.17
CA PRO A 184 43.88 10.24 36.54
C PRO A 184 44.45 11.06 37.71
N GLN A 185 45.12 10.37 38.63
CA GLN A 185 45.88 10.98 39.73
C GLN A 185 47.24 11.45 39.20
N PRO A 186 47.74 12.63 39.60
CA PRO A 186 49.08 13.07 39.23
C PRO A 186 50.16 12.38 40.09
N GLU A 187 51.24 11.94 39.45
CA GLU A 187 52.48 11.51 40.12
C GLU A 187 53.26 12.73 40.65
N PRO A 188 54.01 12.60 41.76
CA PRO A 188 54.79 13.71 42.30
C PRO A 188 56.09 13.94 41.52
N ASP A 189 56.23 15.15 40.97
CA ASP A 189 57.49 15.74 40.53
C ASP A 189 58.39 16.07 41.73
N ASN A 190 59.45 15.29 41.94
CA ASN A 190 60.83 15.81 42.06
C ASN A 190 61.86 14.74 42.48
N PRO A 191 63.04 14.69 41.85
CA PRO A 191 64.14 13.84 42.27
C PRO A 191 64.92 14.46 43.44
N VAL A 192 65.08 13.72 44.53
CA VAL A 192 66.00 14.05 45.63
C VAL A 192 67.43 13.87 45.13
N LYS A 193 68.14 14.98 44.89
CA LYS A 193 69.59 15.00 44.71
C LYS A 193 70.26 15.05 46.08
N VAL A 194 70.91 13.97 46.49
CA VAL A 194 71.90 14.01 47.58
C VAL A 194 73.28 13.98 46.95
N ASN A 195 74.00 15.09 47.08
CA ASN A 195 75.38 15.24 46.66
C ASN A 195 76.23 15.32 47.93
N LEU A 196 77.12 14.35 48.15
CA LEU A 196 78.08 14.39 49.25
C LEU A 196 79.47 13.99 48.73
N ASP A 197 80.00 14.82 47.84
CA ASP A 197 81.43 14.90 47.59
C ASP A 197 82.14 15.44 48.84
N LYS A 198 82.88 14.56 49.54
CA LYS A 198 84.07 14.95 50.31
C LYS A 198 85.04 13.78 50.39
N LEU A 199 86.08 13.89 49.58
CA LEU A 199 87.28 13.06 49.56
C LEU A 199 88.18 13.40 50.77
N PRO A 200 88.69 12.42 51.55
CA PRO A 200 89.83 12.65 52.43
C PRO A 200 91.15 12.38 51.70
N LYS A 201 92.14 13.24 52.01
CA LYS A 201 93.47 13.33 51.40
C LYS A 201 94.42 12.18 51.78
N PRO A 202 95.44 11.90 50.95
CA PRO A 202 96.42 10.83 51.16
C PRO A 202 97.53 11.27 52.10
N LEU A 203 97.99 10.36 52.96
CA LEU A 203 99.25 10.45 53.69
C LEU A 203 99.94 9.09 53.58
N THR A 204 101.00 9.03 52.79
CA THR A 204 102.04 7.99 52.82
C THR A 204 103.24 8.53 53.62
N PRO A 205 104.30 7.75 53.84
CA PRO A 205 104.38 6.58 54.73
C PRO A 205 105.45 6.83 55.83
N ASP A 206 105.44 6.08 56.92
CA ASP A 206 106.69 5.83 57.65
C ASP A 206 106.70 4.41 58.21
N LEU A 207 107.79 3.71 57.89
CA LEU A 207 108.03 2.30 58.09
C LEU A 207 108.89 2.15 59.34
N SER A 208 108.36 1.54 60.38
CA SER A 208 109.18 1.01 61.48
C SER A 208 108.71 -0.39 61.88
N LEU A 209 109.47 -1.35 61.36
CA LEU A 209 109.95 -2.59 61.98
C LEU A 209 108.94 -3.45 62.77
N PHE A 210 108.62 -4.59 62.14
CA PHE A 210 108.10 -5.85 62.67
C PHE A 210 108.12 -5.99 64.20
N SER A 211 106.94 -6.21 64.76
CA SER A 211 106.73 -6.81 66.09
C SER A 211 105.64 -7.89 65.96
N PRO A 212 105.70 -8.96 66.77
CA PRO A 212 105.10 -10.25 66.45
C PRO A 212 103.58 -10.15 66.39
N ILE A 213 103.03 -10.62 65.27
CA ILE A 213 101.61 -10.66 64.94
C ILE A 213 100.82 -11.19 66.14
N GLN A 214 100.15 -10.28 66.86
CA GLN A 214 99.24 -10.65 67.94
C GLN A 214 98.04 -11.37 67.32
N ALA A 215 97.72 -12.56 67.81
CA ALA A 215 96.66 -13.45 67.31
C ALA A 215 95.29 -12.78 67.05
N LYS A 216 95.00 -11.62 67.67
CA LYS A 216 93.80 -10.80 67.42
C LYS A 216 93.75 -10.14 66.04
N HIS A 217 94.89 -9.77 65.47
CA HIS A 217 94.94 -9.21 64.11
C HIS A 217 94.73 -10.32 63.07
N LEU A 218 95.25 -11.52 63.33
CA LEU A 218 95.06 -12.68 62.46
C LEU A 218 93.59 -13.14 62.43
N THR A 219 92.89 -13.14 63.57
CA THR A 219 91.45 -13.44 63.59
C THR A 219 90.61 -12.38 62.88
N LYS A 220 90.96 -11.09 63.00
CA LYS A 220 90.31 -10.00 62.25
C LYS A 220 90.55 -10.12 60.74
N ILE A 221 91.76 -10.52 60.33
CA ILE A 221 92.11 -10.78 58.92
C ILE A 221 91.29 -11.95 58.39
N ASN A 222 91.22 -13.08 59.09
CA ASN A 222 90.41 -14.22 58.66
C ASN A 222 88.91 -13.90 58.57
N GLN A 223 88.37 -13.08 59.49
CA GLN A 223 86.97 -12.61 59.43
C GLN A 223 86.73 -11.71 58.22
N LEU A 224 87.67 -10.81 57.90
CA LEU A 224 87.57 -9.95 56.71
C LEU A 224 87.70 -10.77 55.42
N GLU A 225 88.57 -11.78 55.39
CA GLU A 225 88.68 -12.73 54.27
C GLU A 225 87.39 -13.52 54.06
N GLU A 226 86.74 -13.96 55.14
CA GLU A 226 85.44 -14.63 55.07
C GLU A 226 84.34 -13.69 54.54
N GLN A 227 84.26 -12.45 55.04
CA GLN A 227 83.33 -11.44 54.52
C GLN A 227 83.60 -11.12 53.04
N LEU A 228 84.87 -11.02 52.65
CA LEU A 228 85.26 -10.75 51.27
C LEU A 228 84.88 -11.93 50.35
N SER A 229 85.03 -13.17 50.84
CA SER A 229 84.57 -14.38 50.13
C SER A 229 83.04 -14.40 49.96
N GLN A 230 82.29 -13.96 50.98
CA GLN A 230 80.83 -13.86 50.94
C GLN A 230 80.37 -12.79 49.94
N ILE A 231 80.99 -11.60 49.99
CA ILE A 231 80.75 -10.52 49.02
C ILE A 231 81.08 -10.98 47.59
N GLN A 232 82.14 -11.76 47.39
CA GLN A 232 82.48 -12.33 46.09
C GLN A 232 81.43 -13.31 45.57
N ARG A 233 80.87 -14.17 46.44
CA ARG A 233 79.76 -15.08 46.09
C ARG A 233 78.49 -14.31 45.73
N GLU A 234 78.13 -13.31 46.51
CA GLU A 234 76.98 -12.45 46.26
C GLU A 234 77.15 -11.67 44.94
N ASN A 235 78.33 -11.11 44.68
CA ASN A 235 78.63 -10.45 43.41
C ASN A 235 78.53 -11.42 42.21
N LYS A 236 78.92 -12.68 42.38
CA LYS A 236 78.77 -13.70 41.32
C LYS A 236 77.29 -13.99 41.05
N SER A 237 76.46 -14.10 42.10
CA SER A 237 75.01 -14.28 41.98
C SER A 237 74.30 -13.06 41.37
N LEU A 238 74.70 -11.85 41.75
CA LEU A 238 74.16 -10.62 41.17
C LEU A 238 74.53 -10.50 39.70
N LYS A 239 75.76 -10.87 39.30
CA LYS A 239 76.18 -10.90 37.90
C LYS A 239 75.36 -11.90 37.08
N SER A 240 75.05 -13.09 37.60
CA SER A 240 74.19 -14.05 36.90
C SER A 240 72.75 -13.55 36.77
N LYS A 241 72.19 -12.92 37.80
CA LYS A 241 70.86 -12.30 37.73
C LYS A 241 70.82 -11.13 36.73
N LEU A 242 71.87 -10.32 36.68
CA LEU A 242 71.99 -9.23 35.72
C LEU A 242 72.08 -9.75 34.28
N ALA A 243 72.80 -10.86 34.05
CA ALA A 243 72.86 -11.50 32.74
C ALA A 243 71.48 -12.02 32.30
N GLN A 244 70.75 -12.69 33.20
CA GLN A 244 69.38 -13.16 32.93
C GLN A 244 68.42 -11.99 32.65
N ALA A 245 68.51 -10.91 33.42
CA ALA A 245 67.67 -9.72 33.20
C ALA A 245 67.97 -9.02 31.86
N LYS A 246 69.24 -9.05 31.41
CA LYS A 246 69.62 -8.52 30.08
C LYS A 246 69.04 -9.36 28.95
N GLU A 247 69.15 -10.68 29.04
CA GLU A 247 68.57 -11.61 28.06
C GLU A 247 67.05 -11.45 27.97
N GLN A 248 66.36 -11.33 29.12
CA GLN A 248 64.92 -11.04 29.16
C GLN A 248 64.56 -9.69 28.53
N ASN A 249 65.42 -8.67 28.68
CA ASN A 249 65.17 -7.36 28.10
C ASN A 249 65.36 -7.38 26.57
N GLU A 250 66.31 -8.15 26.07
CA GLU A 250 66.49 -8.38 24.63
C GLU A 250 65.28 -9.09 24.01
N THR A 251 64.74 -10.12 24.68
CA THR A 251 63.51 -10.80 24.21
C THR A 251 62.31 -9.86 24.22
N LEU A 252 62.12 -9.07 25.27
CA LEU A 252 61.01 -8.11 25.36
C LEU A 252 61.11 -7.00 24.30
N GLN A 253 62.32 -6.57 23.94
CA GLN A 253 62.53 -5.61 22.86
C GLN A 253 62.15 -6.20 21.50
N SER A 254 62.43 -7.48 21.27
CA SER A 254 62.00 -8.20 20.07
C SER A 254 60.48 -8.29 19.99
N ASP A 255 59.83 -8.74 21.06
CA ASP A 255 58.37 -8.86 21.13
C ASP A 255 57.66 -7.50 20.89
N LEU A 256 58.23 -6.43 21.45
CA LEU A 256 57.69 -5.08 21.28
C LEU A 256 57.83 -4.57 19.83
N ALA A 257 58.91 -4.93 19.14
CA ALA A 257 59.08 -4.61 17.73
C ALA A 257 58.03 -5.33 16.86
N GLU A 258 57.84 -6.64 17.08
CA GLU A 258 56.83 -7.45 16.37
C GLU A 258 55.41 -6.92 16.59
N LEU A 259 55.05 -6.60 17.84
CA LEU A 259 53.74 -6.02 18.15
C LEU A 259 53.54 -4.65 17.50
N SER A 260 54.59 -3.84 17.37
CA SER A 260 54.49 -2.54 16.67
C SER A 260 54.21 -2.72 15.18
N GLU A 261 54.82 -3.73 14.54
CA GLU A 261 54.61 -4.06 13.14
C GLU A 261 53.19 -4.57 12.89
N GLN A 262 52.72 -5.49 13.74
CA GLN A 262 51.34 -5.99 13.69
C GLN A 262 50.31 -4.87 13.85
N ASN A 263 50.56 -3.92 14.75
CA ASN A 263 49.68 -2.76 14.93
C ASN A 263 49.65 -1.88 13.68
N SER A 264 50.81 -1.64 13.05
CA SER A 264 50.89 -0.90 11.78
C SER A 264 50.07 -1.57 10.69
N LEU A 265 50.18 -2.88 10.54
CA LEU A 265 49.40 -3.67 9.57
C LEU A 265 47.90 -3.59 9.86
N LEU A 266 47.50 -3.73 11.13
CA LEU A 266 46.10 -3.64 11.54
C LEU A 266 45.52 -2.24 11.25
N HIS A 267 46.30 -1.18 11.45
CA HIS A 267 45.91 0.18 11.09
C HIS A 267 45.71 0.32 9.58
N GLN A 268 46.62 -0.22 8.76
CA GLN A 268 46.45 -0.22 7.30
C GLN A 268 45.18 -0.96 6.88
N GLN A 269 44.91 -2.15 7.44
CA GLN A 269 43.69 -2.90 7.17
C GLN A 269 42.43 -2.12 7.55
N LYS A 270 42.40 -1.50 8.74
CA LYS A 270 41.29 -0.64 9.18
C LYS A 270 41.03 0.51 8.21
N THR A 271 42.09 1.16 7.70
CA THR A 271 41.92 2.24 6.72
C THR A 271 41.38 1.73 5.39
N HIS A 272 41.76 0.54 4.96
CA HIS A 272 41.24 -0.08 3.74
C HIS A 272 39.74 -0.40 3.87
N VAL A 273 39.36 -1.02 4.98
CA VAL A 273 37.95 -1.35 5.28
C VAL A 273 37.10 -0.08 5.38
N ALA A 274 37.63 0.99 5.99
CA ALA A 274 36.92 2.27 6.06
C ALA A 274 36.64 2.86 4.67
N LYS A 275 37.62 2.80 3.74
CA LYS A 275 37.43 3.23 2.35
C LYS A 275 36.41 2.38 1.60
N GLN A 276 36.44 1.05 1.79
CA GLN A 276 35.45 0.15 1.19
C GLN A 276 34.03 0.45 1.70
N LYS A 277 33.87 0.69 3.00
CA LYS A 277 32.59 1.07 3.59
C LYS A 277 32.06 2.38 3.01
N GLU A 278 32.92 3.38 2.83
CA GLU A 278 32.54 4.65 2.22
C GLU A 278 32.07 4.46 0.77
N GLN A 279 32.78 3.65 -0.01
CA GLN A 279 32.39 3.33 -1.39
C GLN A 279 31.02 2.62 -1.43
N ILE A 280 30.83 1.59 -0.61
CA ILE A 280 29.55 0.87 -0.51
C ILE A 280 28.42 1.82 -0.12
N GLN A 281 28.68 2.76 0.77
CA GLN A 281 27.69 3.74 1.19
C GLN A 281 27.32 4.71 0.05
N GLN A 282 28.29 5.14 -0.75
CA GLN A 282 28.02 5.93 -1.96
C GLN A 282 27.20 5.13 -2.98
N ASP A 283 27.57 3.88 -3.26
CA ASP A 283 26.82 3.00 -4.17
C ASP A 283 25.39 2.74 -3.65
N LEU A 284 25.21 2.63 -2.34
CA LEU A 284 23.90 2.47 -1.71
C LEU A 284 23.04 3.74 -1.83
N THR A 285 23.64 4.94 -1.84
CA THR A 285 22.91 6.18 -2.08
C THR A 285 22.48 6.32 -3.54
N THR A 286 23.37 6.05 -4.50
CA THR A 286 23.05 6.14 -5.94
C THR A 286 21.98 5.11 -6.36
N THR A 287 22.05 3.90 -5.81
CA THR A 287 21.03 2.87 -6.03
C THR A 287 19.67 3.26 -5.45
N LYS A 288 19.63 3.88 -4.25
CA LYS A 288 18.37 4.40 -3.66
C LYS A 288 17.75 5.52 -4.51
N GLU A 289 18.56 6.42 -5.04
CA GLU A 289 18.10 7.47 -5.96
C GLU A 289 17.52 6.86 -7.24
N THR A 290 18.22 5.88 -7.82
CA THR A 290 17.76 5.16 -9.02
C THR A 290 16.43 4.44 -8.78
N ILE A 291 16.29 3.75 -7.64
CA ILE A 291 15.04 3.08 -7.26
C ILE A 291 13.91 4.11 -7.09
N SER A 292 14.19 5.26 -6.50
CA SER A 292 13.19 6.32 -6.31
C SER A 292 12.69 6.86 -7.66
N GLN A 293 13.60 7.06 -8.61
CA GLN A 293 13.25 7.46 -9.98
C GLN A 293 12.39 6.40 -10.67
N LEU A 294 12.77 5.12 -10.59
CA LEU A 294 12.01 4.02 -11.18
C LEU A 294 10.60 3.88 -10.58
N ILE A 295 10.44 4.14 -9.27
CA ILE A 295 9.12 4.14 -8.63
C ILE A 295 8.26 5.28 -9.18
N GLN A 296 8.83 6.46 -9.38
CA GLN A 296 8.11 7.61 -9.94
C GLN A 296 7.72 7.35 -11.41
N ASP A 297 8.61 6.77 -12.20
CA ASP A 297 8.35 6.41 -13.59
C ASP A 297 7.23 5.36 -13.68
N LEU A 298 7.27 4.33 -12.83
CA LEU A 298 6.23 3.29 -12.74
C LEU A 298 4.86 3.88 -12.36
N ALA A 299 4.82 4.82 -11.41
CA ALA A 299 3.59 5.51 -11.04
C ALA A 299 3.02 6.31 -12.22
N SER A 300 3.87 7.01 -12.97
CA SER A 300 3.46 7.77 -14.16
C SER A 300 2.93 6.85 -15.27
N GLU A 301 3.51 5.66 -15.44
CA GLU A 301 3.01 4.66 -16.39
C GLU A 301 1.65 4.09 -15.96
N GLN A 302 1.47 3.83 -14.67
CA GLN A 302 0.18 3.35 -14.15
C GLN A 302 -0.93 4.37 -14.39
N GLU A 303 -0.66 5.66 -14.18
CA GLU A 303 -1.62 6.72 -14.48
C GLU A 303 -1.95 6.80 -15.98
N LYS A 304 -0.94 6.70 -16.86
CA LYS A 304 -1.18 6.63 -18.32
C LYS A 304 -2.04 5.42 -18.70
N ARG A 305 -1.82 4.26 -18.07
CA ARG A 305 -2.62 3.05 -18.32
C ARG A 305 -4.06 3.22 -17.87
N THR A 306 -4.32 3.78 -16.70
CA THR A 306 -5.70 3.99 -16.23
C THR A 306 -6.46 4.99 -17.11
N ILE A 307 -5.79 6.04 -17.60
CA ILE A 307 -6.38 6.97 -18.57
C ILE A 307 -6.71 6.24 -19.88
N ALA A 308 -5.79 5.42 -20.40
CA ALA A 308 -6.01 4.64 -21.62
C ALA A 308 -7.17 3.63 -21.46
N GLU A 309 -7.26 2.93 -20.32
CA GLU A 309 -8.36 2.01 -20.02
C GLU A 309 -9.72 2.72 -19.94
N ASN A 310 -9.77 3.89 -19.31
CA ASN A 310 -10.98 4.71 -19.24
C ASN A 310 -11.41 5.20 -20.64
N ASN A 311 -10.46 5.66 -21.46
CA ASN A 311 -10.74 6.09 -22.82
C ASN A 311 -11.26 4.92 -23.67
N PHE A 312 -10.63 3.74 -23.57
CA PHE A 312 -11.09 2.54 -24.26
C PHE A 312 -12.49 2.10 -23.83
N ALA A 313 -12.79 2.15 -22.52
CA ALA A 313 -14.13 1.86 -22.01
C ALA A 313 -15.18 2.85 -22.55
N HIS A 314 -14.83 4.14 -22.63
CA HIS A 314 -15.68 5.17 -23.20
C HIS A 314 -15.95 4.95 -24.70
N GLU A 315 -14.90 4.69 -25.49
CA GLU A 315 -15.02 4.37 -26.91
C GLU A 315 -15.85 3.10 -27.16
N LYS A 316 -15.72 2.09 -26.30
CA LYS A 316 -16.52 0.86 -26.37
C LYS A 316 -18.01 1.15 -26.14
N GLN A 317 -18.33 2.03 -25.19
CA GLN A 317 -19.70 2.46 -24.93
C GLN A 317 -20.27 3.28 -26.10
N ILE A 318 -19.50 4.21 -26.66
CA ILE A 318 -19.89 4.98 -27.86
C ILE A 318 -20.19 4.02 -29.03
N ASN A 319 -19.29 3.08 -29.31
CA ASN A 319 -19.48 2.09 -30.37
C ASN A 319 -20.71 1.20 -30.13
N HIS A 320 -20.98 0.84 -28.87
CA HIS A 320 -22.19 0.10 -28.54
C HIS A 320 -23.46 0.90 -28.86
N ASN A 321 -23.50 2.16 -28.46
CA ASN A 321 -24.64 3.05 -28.73
C ASN A 321 -24.84 3.27 -30.25
N LEU A 322 -23.77 3.51 -30.99
CA LEU A 322 -23.82 3.66 -32.45
C LEU A 322 -24.35 2.39 -33.14
N ARG A 323 -23.95 1.20 -32.67
CA ARG A 323 -24.48 -0.07 -33.19
C ARG A 323 -25.97 -0.25 -32.92
N GLN A 324 -26.45 0.18 -31.75
CA GLN A 324 -27.89 0.16 -31.45
C GLN A 324 -28.66 1.15 -32.33
N GLN A 325 -28.15 2.36 -32.52
CA GLN A 325 -28.77 3.34 -33.42
C GLN A 325 -28.84 2.82 -34.86
N LEU A 326 -27.73 2.27 -35.38
CA LEU A 326 -27.70 1.69 -36.72
C LEU A 326 -28.72 0.56 -36.88
N LYS A 327 -28.88 -0.29 -35.86
CA LYS A 327 -29.89 -1.37 -35.89
C LYS A 327 -31.31 -0.80 -35.94
N ASN A 328 -31.62 0.21 -35.14
CA ASN A 328 -32.92 0.87 -35.15
C ASN A 328 -33.19 1.52 -36.51
N GLU A 329 -32.21 2.21 -37.09
CA GLU A 329 -32.34 2.79 -38.43
C GLU A 329 -32.58 1.73 -39.50
N GLN A 330 -31.87 0.60 -39.45
CA GLN A 330 -32.11 -0.53 -40.34
C GLN A 330 -33.55 -1.05 -40.22
N GLU A 331 -34.07 -1.21 -39.00
CA GLU A 331 -35.47 -1.61 -38.76
C GLU A 331 -36.48 -0.57 -39.29
N THR A 332 -36.18 0.72 -39.17
CA THR A 332 -37.04 1.77 -39.78
C THR A 332 -37.02 1.71 -41.30
N ASN A 333 -35.86 1.50 -41.91
CA ASN A 333 -35.72 1.42 -43.36
C ASN A 333 -36.37 0.18 -43.95
N THR A 334 -36.32 -0.96 -43.27
CA THR A 334 -37.04 -2.18 -43.72
C THR A 334 -38.55 -1.96 -43.68
N ASN A 335 -39.06 -1.33 -42.61
CA ASN A 335 -40.48 -0.97 -42.51
C ASN A 335 -40.93 0.02 -43.59
N LEU A 336 -40.11 1.04 -43.89
CA LEU A 336 -40.40 2.00 -44.95
C LEU A 336 -40.40 1.33 -46.33
N THR A 337 -39.42 0.46 -46.61
CA THR A 337 -39.35 -0.31 -47.85
C THR A 337 -40.59 -1.20 -48.02
N GLN A 338 -41.05 -1.87 -46.95
CA GLN A 338 -42.28 -2.66 -47.00
C GLN A 338 -43.52 -1.80 -47.32
N LYS A 339 -43.63 -0.61 -46.71
CA LYS A 339 -44.72 0.34 -47.01
C LYS A 339 -44.66 0.84 -48.44
N LEU A 340 -43.47 1.13 -48.95
CA LEU A 340 -43.26 1.54 -50.34
C LEU A 340 -43.75 0.45 -51.30
N ASN A 341 -43.28 -0.79 -51.11
CA ASN A 341 -43.71 -1.94 -51.92
C ASN A 341 -45.23 -2.13 -51.89
N HIS A 342 -45.86 -1.98 -50.72
CA HIS A 342 -47.33 -2.07 -50.61
C HIS A 342 -48.02 -0.94 -51.38
N SER A 343 -47.51 0.28 -51.32
CA SER A 343 -48.05 1.41 -52.07
C SER A 343 -47.88 1.22 -53.59
N GLU A 344 -46.78 0.64 -54.05
CA GLU A 344 -46.54 0.31 -55.46
C GLU A 344 -47.50 -0.80 -55.95
N GLN A 345 -47.74 -1.83 -55.13
CA GLN A 345 -48.75 -2.85 -55.42
C GLN A 345 -50.15 -2.25 -55.54
N ASN A 346 -50.50 -1.33 -54.64
CA ASN A 346 -51.79 -0.64 -54.71
C ASN A 346 -51.89 0.23 -55.98
N LEU A 347 -50.83 0.93 -56.35
CA LEU A 347 -50.80 1.73 -57.57
C LEU A 347 -50.97 0.87 -58.84
N THR A 348 -50.27 -0.26 -58.92
CA THR A 348 -50.39 -1.20 -60.04
C THR A 348 -51.80 -1.80 -60.12
N ASN A 349 -52.40 -2.15 -58.99
CA ASN A 349 -53.80 -2.60 -58.92
C ASN A 349 -54.77 -1.53 -59.46
N ILE A 350 -54.59 -0.26 -59.05
CA ILE A 350 -55.41 0.86 -59.54
C ILE A 350 -55.20 1.09 -61.04
N GLN A 351 -53.96 1.04 -61.53
CA GLN A 351 -53.66 1.16 -62.96
C GLN A 351 -54.34 0.04 -63.76
N ASN A 352 -54.28 -1.20 -63.30
CA ASN A 352 -54.95 -2.33 -63.93
C ASN A 352 -56.47 -2.16 -63.94
N ALA A 353 -57.07 -1.75 -62.82
CA ALA A 353 -58.50 -1.45 -62.73
C ALA A 353 -58.93 -0.33 -63.68
N TYR A 354 -58.11 0.73 -63.78
CA TYR A 354 -58.35 1.83 -64.73
C TYR A 354 -58.29 1.37 -66.18
N GLN A 355 -57.28 0.58 -66.55
CA GLN A 355 -57.16 0.01 -67.90
C GLN A 355 -58.35 -0.89 -68.24
N GLN A 356 -58.83 -1.68 -67.27
CA GLN A 356 -60.02 -2.50 -67.46
C GLN A 356 -61.27 -1.64 -67.68
N ALA A 357 -61.49 -0.63 -66.85
CA ALA A 357 -62.61 0.30 -67.00
C ALA A 357 -62.59 1.02 -68.37
N LEU A 358 -61.40 1.32 -68.90
CA LEU A 358 -61.22 1.95 -70.20
C LEU A 358 -61.60 1.01 -71.35
N LYS A 359 -61.27 -0.29 -71.24
CA LYS A 359 -61.74 -1.32 -72.17
C LYS A 359 -63.25 -1.50 -72.10
N ASP A 360 -63.81 -1.58 -70.89
CA ASP A 360 -65.26 -1.73 -70.68
C ASP A 360 -66.03 -0.54 -71.26
N LYS A 361 -65.52 0.69 -71.08
CA LYS A 361 -66.04 1.90 -71.73
C LYS A 361 -66.05 1.77 -73.25
N GLN A 362 -64.94 1.36 -73.87
CA GLN A 362 -64.87 1.18 -75.33
C GLN A 362 -65.87 0.14 -75.84
N ILE A 363 -66.09 -0.94 -75.08
CA ILE A 363 -67.08 -1.96 -75.42
C ILE A 363 -68.49 -1.37 -75.37
N ALA A 364 -68.82 -0.63 -74.31
CA ALA A 364 -70.11 0.04 -74.16
C ALA A 364 -70.36 1.06 -75.27
N GLU A 365 -69.34 1.85 -75.66
CA GLU A 365 -69.44 2.79 -76.79
C GLU A 365 -69.70 2.08 -78.12
N LYS A 366 -69.04 0.95 -78.38
CA LYS A 366 -69.31 0.12 -79.57
C LYS A 366 -70.75 -0.42 -79.57
N GLN A 367 -71.23 -0.91 -78.43
CA GLN A 367 -72.61 -1.39 -78.28
C GLN A 367 -73.62 -0.25 -78.49
N LEU A 368 -73.37 0.93 -77.94
CA LEU A 368 -74.22 2.09 -78.12
C LEU A 368 -74.29 2.54 -79.58
N ASN A 369 -73.15 2.58 -80.28
CA ASN A 369 -73.11 2.89 -81.71
C ASN A 369 -73.85 1.85 -82.55
N TYR A 370 -73.70 0.56 -82.21
CA TYR A 370 -74.45 -0.51 -82.86
C TYR A 370 -75.96 -0.33 -82.69
N LEU A 371 -76.44 -0.16 -81.45
CA LEU A 371 -77.86 0.07 -81.14
C LEU A 371 -78.39 1.34 -81.83
N THR A 372 -77.60 2.42 -81.85
CA THR A 372 -77.98 3.66 -82.53
C THR A 372 -78.17 3.44 -84.04
N ASN A 373 -77.31 2.64 -84.67
CA ASN A 373 -77.44 2.29 -86.08
C ASN A 373 -78.67 1.39 -86.34
N GLU A 374 -78.93 0.41 -85.48
CA GLU A 374 -80.13 -0.43 -85.58
C GLU A 374 -81.42 0.40 -85.42
N ILE A 375 -81.45 1.33 -84.46
CA ILE A 375 -82.58 2.28 -84.30
C ILE A 375 -82.75 3.13 -85.56
N LYS A 376 -81.67 3.64 -86.17
CA LYS A 376 -81.74 4.41 -87.42
C LYS A 376 -82.31 3.57 -88.58
N LYS A 377 -81.87 2.32 -88.73
CA LYS A 377 -82.41 1.40 -89.75
C LYS A 377 -83.89 1.11 -89.51
N ALA A 378 -84.27 0.80 -88.28
CA ALA A 378 -85.67 0.56 -87.92
C ALA A 378 -86.54 1.80 -88.19
N ALA A 379 -86.05 3.00 -87.87
CA ALA A 379 -86.74 4.26 -88.18
C ALA A 379 -86.90 4.48 -89.70
N GLN A 380 -85.87 4.17 -90.50
CA GLN A 380 -85.95 4.23 -91.96
C GLN A 380 -86.96 3.22 -92.51
N GLN A 381 -86.95 1.97 -92.03
CA GLN A 381 -87.93 0.94 -92.42
C GLN A 381 -89.35 1.36 -92.05
N PHE A 382 -89.56 1.90 -90.85
CA PHE A 382 -90.84 2.42 -90.41
C PHE A 382 -91.33 3.57 -91.31
N TYR A 383 -90.44 4.51 -91.67
CA TYR A 383 -90.76 5.59 -92.60
C TYR A 383 -91.14 5.07 -93.99
N GLN A 384 -90.41 4.10 -94.54
CA GLN A 384 -90.76 3.47 -95.82
C GLN A 384 -92.10 2.74 -95.77
N TRP A 385 -92.36 2.02 -94.68
CA TRP A 385 -93.64 1.36 -94.43
C TRP A 385 -94.80 2.37 -94.35
N GLN A 386 -94.63 3.48 -93.63
CA GLN A 386 -95.61 4.57 -93.57
C GLN A 386 -95.88 5.15 -94.96
N LYS A 387 -94.83 5.42 -95.75
CA LYS A 387 -94.94 5.93 -97.12
C LYS A 387 -95.69 4.95 -98.03
N LEU A 388 -95.38 3.65 -97.96
CA LEU A 388 -96.06 2.62 -98.75
C LEU A 388 -97.54 2.50 -98.39
N ASN A 389 -97.86 2.49 -97.09
CA ASN A 389 -99.25 2.47 -96.63
C ASN A 389 -100.02 3.70 -97.10
N TYR A 390 -99.41 4.88 -97.07
CA TYR A 390 -100.01 6.11 -97.58
C TYR A 390 -100.33 6.01 -99.08
N TYR A 391 -99.42 5.50 -99.91
CA TYR A 391 -99.69 5.28 -101.33
C TYR A 391 -100.74 4.18 -101.58
N GLN A 392 -100.70 3.07 -100.85
CA GLN A 392 -101.74 2.04 -100.95
C GLN A 392 -103.11 2.60 -100.57
N GLN A 393 -103.18 3.51 -99.60
CA GLN A 393 -104.42 4.19 -99.23
C GLN A 393 -104.90 5.11 -100.36
N LEU A 394 -104.04 5.93 -100.94
CA LEU A 394 -104.35 6.74 -102.12
C LEU A 394 -104.78 5.88 -103.33
N GLU A 395 -104.18 4.71 -103.51
CA GLU A 395 -104.51 3.81 -104.62
C GLU A 395 -105.84 3.08 -104.39
N ARG A 396 -106.19 2.74 -103.14
CA ARG A 396 -107.55 2.30 -102.78
C ARG A 396 -108.57 3.42 -102.99
N GLU A 397 -108.23 4.66 -102.65
CA GLU A 397 -109.06 5.83 -102.94
C GLU A 397 -109.22 6.06 -104.45
N ARG A 398 -108.15 5.88 -105.23
CA ARG A 398 -108.20 5.94 -106.70
C ARG A 398 -109.02 4.79 -107.29
N GLN A 399 -108.85 3.56 -106.83
CA GLN A 399 -109.64 2.40 -107.28
C GLN A 399 -111.12 2.53 -106.91
N THR A 400 -111.44 3.12 -105.75
CA THR A 400 -112.84 3.42 -105.40
C THR A 400 -113.41 4.57 -106.24
N LEU A 401 -112.59 5.53 -106.68
CA LEU A 401 -112.97 6.55 -107.66
C LEU A 401 -113.09 5.97 -109.08
N GLU A 402 -112.22 5.06 -109.51
CA GLU A 402 -112.29 4.38 -110.81
C GLU A 402 -113.44 3.36 -110.87
N ALA A 403 -113.75 2.67 -109.76
CA ALA A 403 -114.96 1.85 -109.61
C ALA A 403 -116.25 2.71 -109.69
N LYS A 404 -116.19 3.99 -109.30
CA LYS A 404 -117.27 4.96 -109.57
C LYS A 404 -117.33 5.41 -111.04
N ILE A 405 -116.27 5.24 -111.83
CA ILE A 405 -116.25 5.55 -113.27
C ILE A 405 -116.73 4.35 -114.12
N ILE A 406 -116.55 3.11 -113.66
CA ILE A 406 -116.96 1.89 -114.39
C ILE A 406 -118.42 1.46 -114.07
N HIS A 407 -119.03 2.01 -113.03
CA HIS A 407 -120.47 1.85 -112.79
C HIS A 407 -121.24 3.13 -113.13
N PRO A 408 -121.96 3.17 -114.27
CA PRO A 408 -122.87 4.27 -114.56
C PRO A 408 -124.06 4.21 -113.58
N PRO A 409 -124.48 5.34 -112.98
CA PRO A 409 -125.66 5.36 -112.13
C PRO A 409 -126.93 5.06 -112.94
N PRO A 410 -127.94 4.41 -112.33
CA PRO A 410 -129.04 3.83 -113.06
C PRO A 410 -130.12 4.89 -113.35
N TRP A 411 -130.37 5.12 -114.64
CA TRP A 411 -131.59 5.61 -115.31
C TRP A 411 -132.19 6.99 -114.94
N LYS A 412 -132.43 7.78 -116.00
CA LYS A 412 -133.73 8.41 -116.24
C LYS A 412 -134.20 8.08 -117.67
N LYS A 413 -135.43 7.58 -117.78
CA LYS A 413 -136.21 7.49 -119.03
C LYS A 413 -136.88 8.83 -119.30
N THR A 414 -136.65 9.40 -120.50
CA THR A 414 -137.55 10.18 -121.37
C THR A 414 -136.71 10.81 -122.47
#